data_AF-A0A7J4FA50-F1
#
_entry.id   AF-A0A7J4FA50-F1
#
_cell.length_a   1.000
_cell.length_b   1.000
_cell.length_c   1.000
_cell.angle_alpha   90.00
_cell.angle_beta   90.00
_cell.angle_gamma   90.00
#
_symmetry.space_group_name_H-M   'P 1'
#
loop_
_entity.id
_entity.type
_entity.pdbx_description
1 polymer ?
#
loop_
_entity_poly.entity_id
_entity_poly.type
_entity_poly.pdbx_seq_one_letter_code
_entity_poly.pdbx_strand_id
1 'polypeptide(L)'
;MQQSRVSKAGLRVPYDIIGDIAVLKIFDEPTARDLRSMARVIMSRDRHIKTVLYQASPVGGRFRTRKLVWVLGQRKTSTVHKEYGCLFSVDLSRVYFSPRLLYERMRIARLVQPGEVVVNMFAGVGCFSIIIA
;
A
#
# COMPACT_ATOMS: atom_id res chain seq x y z
N MET A 1 8.08 -5.38 -12.42
CA MET A 1 8.63 -4.53 -13.50
C MET A 1 8.59 -3.08 -13.01
N GLN A 2 9.75 -2.57 -12.62
CA GLN A 2 9.92 -1.29 -11.93
C GLN A 2 10.16 -0.21 -12.99
N GLN A 3 9.19 0.66 -13.26
CA GLN A 3 9.43 1.80 -14.14
C GLN A 3 9.68 3.05 -13.30
N SER A 4 10.97 3.30 -13.12
CA SER A 4 11.53 4.53 -12.59
C SER A 4 11.98 5.43 -13.74
N ARG A 5 11.44 6.65 -13.85
CA ARG A 5 12.03 7.74 -14.66
C ARG A 5 11.99 9.07 -13.91
N VAL A 6 13.05 9.85 -14.13
CA VAL A 6 13.69 10.84 -13.25
C VAL A 6 13.18 12.27 -13.50
N SER A 7 13.18 13.15 -12.47
CA SER A 7 13.31 14.60 -12.67
C SER A 7 13.85 15.35 -11.43
N LYS A 8 14.93 16.14 -11.67
CA LYS A 8 15.57 17.28 -10.96
C LYS A 8 15.36 17.44 -9.44
N ALA A 9 16.48 17.37 -8.71
CA ALA A 9 16.64 17.07 -7.27
C ALA A 9 16.25 15.61 -6.97
N GLY A 10 17.22 14.71 -7.13
CA GLY A 10 17.07 13.25 -7.24
C GLY A 10 16.58 12.50 -5.99
N LEU A 11 15.66 13.06 -5.23
CA LEU A 11 15.02 12.36 -4.13
C LEU A 11 13.99 11.38 -4.70
N ARG A 12 14.39 10.12 -4.87
CA ARG A 12 13.44 9.01 -5.06
C ARG A 12 12.70 8.80 -3.75
N VAL A 13 11.56 9.45 -3.61
CA VAL A 13 10.70 9.27 -2.44
C VAL A 13 10.01 7.92 -2.59
N PRO A 14 10.27 6.94 -1.71
CA PRO A 14 9.60 5.66 -1.79
C PRO A 14 8.16 5.83 -1.33
N TYR A 15 7.22 5.40 -2.16
CA TYR A 15 5.80 5.33 -1.82
C TYR A 15 5.22 4.01 -2.30
N ASP A 16 4.18 3.56 -1.62
CA ASP A 16 3.40 2.40 -2.02
C ASP A 16 2.05 2.89 -2.57
N ILE A 17 1.56 2.26 -3.64
CA ILE A 17 0.20 2.48 -4.15
C ILE A 17 -0.67 1.32 -3.68
N ILE A 18 -1.80 1.64 -3.05
CA ILE A 18 -2.80 0.69 -2.59
C ILE A 18 -4.15 1.16 -3.11
N GLY A 19 -4.56 0.59 -4.24
CA GLY A 19 -5.78 1.02 -4.92
C GLY A 19 -5.60 2.45 -5.41
N ASP A 20 -6.50 3.34 -5.04
CA ASP A 20 -6.40 4.76 -5.39
C ASP A 20 -5.72 5.64 -4.33
N ILE A 21 -5.03 5.02 -3.36
CA ILE A 21 -4.29 5.70 -2.29
C ILE A 21 -2.78 5.51 -2.48
N ALA A 22 -2.02 6.60 -2.47
CA ALA A 22 -0.56 6.56 -2.36
C ALA A 22 -0.11 6.83 -0.92
N VAL A 23 0.80 6.02 -0.40
CA VAL A 23 1.36 6.14 0.96
C VAL A 23 2.84 6.48 0.88
N LEU A 24 3.19 7.72 1.21
CA LEU A 24 4.56 8.21 1.34
C LEU A 24 5.25 7.55 2.53
N LYS A 25 6.48 7.05 2.31
CA LYS A 25 7.35 6.49 3.34
C LYS A 25 8.64 7.29 3.37
N ILE A 26 8.77 8.19 4.33
CA ILE A 26 9.94 9.06 4.49
C ILE A 26 10.43 8.88 5.92
N PHE A 27 11.72 8.58 6.04
CA PHE A 27 12.36 8.32 7.33
C PHE A 27 12.86 9.62 7.98
N ASP A 28 13.18 10.63 7.17
CA ASP A 28 13.48 11.98 7.65
C ASP A 28 12.18 12.69 8.06
N GLU A 29 12.25 13.59 9.05
CA GLU A 29 11.12 14.42 9.49
C GLU A 29 10.79 15.46 8.41
N PRO A 30 9.81 15.21 7.52
CA PRO A 30 9.58 16.07 6.37
C PRO A 30 8.69 17.24 6.78
N THR A 31 8.93 18.43 6.21
CA THR A 31 8.02 19.54 6.46
C THR A 31 6.67 19.32 5.77
N ALA A 32 5.63 19.98 6.25
CA ALA A 32 4.31 19.94 5.59
C ALA A 32 4.36 20.49 4.14
N ARG A 33 5.31 21.39 3.83
CA ARG A 33 5.52 21.89 2.46
C ARG A 33 6.10 20.80 1.56
N ASP A 34 7.06 20.03 2.05
CA ASP A 34 7.68 18.94 1.31
C ASP A 34 6.65 17.87 0.98
N LEU A 35 5.90 17.41 1.99
CA LEU A 35 4.83 16.42 1.84
C LEU A 35 3.82 16.85 0.77
N ARG A 36 3.36 18.10 0.80
CA ARG A 36 2.42 18.64 -0.20
C ARG A 36 3.05 18.72 -1.60
N SER A 37 4.32 19.11 -1.70
CA SER A 37 5.03 19.16 -2.98
C SER A 37 5.10 17.77 -3.62
N MET A 38 5.53 16.76 -2.85
CA MET A 38 5.62 15.37 -3.30
C MET A 38 4.25 14.80 -3.68
N ALA A 39 3.22 15.07 -2.87
CA ALA A 39 1.87 14.62 -3.14
C ALA A 39 1.31 15.19 -4.46
N ARG A 40 1.56 16.47 -4.76
CA ARG A 40 1.18 17.08 -6.04
C ARG A 40 1.87 16.39 -7.22
N VAL A 41 3.17 16.11 -7.09
CA VAL A 41 3.92 15.39 -8.14
C VAL A 41 3.31 14.00 -8.37
N ILE A 42 3.02 13.24 -7.31
CA ILE A 42 2.41 11.91 -7.43
C ILE A 42 1.06 11.99 -8.17
N MET A 43 0.15 12.84 -7.72
CA MET A 43 -1.18 12.97 -8.32
C MET A 43 -1.15 13.54 -9.75
N SER A 44 -0.14 14.36 -10.08
CA SER A 44 0.03 14.87 -11.45
C SER A 44 0.50 13.79 -12.43
N ARG A 45 1.24 12.80 -11.94
CA ARG A 45 1.78 11.69 -12.76
C ARG A 45 0.80 10.53 -12.89
N ASP A 46 0.01 10.28 -11.86
CA ASP A 46 -0.97 9.20 -11.83
C ASP A 46 -2.36 9.74 -11.45
N ARG A 47 -3.22 9.84 -12.47
CA ARG A 47 -4.60 10.33 -12.35
C ARG A 47 -5.51 9.35 -11.60
N HIS A 48 -5.10 8.09 -11.43
CA HIS A 48 -5.84 7.11 -10.64
C HIS A 48 -5.80 7.45 -9.16
N ILE A 49 -4.68 7.98 -8.66
CA ILE A 49 -4.50 8.34 -7.25
C ILE A 49 -5.44 9.47 -6.85
N LYS A 50 -6.32 9.20 -5.88
CA LYS A 50 -7.29 10.17 -5.33
C LYS A 50 -6.89 10.70 -3.97
N THR A 51 -6.02 9.99 -3.27
CA THR A 51 -5.58 10.35 -1.91
C THR A 51 -4.09 10.08 -1.73
N VAL A 52 -3.39 11.02 -1.10
CA VAL A 52 -2.00 10.82 -0.64
C VAL A 52 -1.95 10.89 0.87
N LEU A 53 -1.39 9.84 1.48
CA LEU A 53 -1.15 9.73 2.92
C LEU A 53 0.36 9.70 3.18
N TYR A 54 0.74 10.08 4.40
CA TYR A 54 2.09 9.94 4.94
C TYR A 54 2.08 8.96 6.11
N GLN A 55 2.99 7.99 6.09
CA GLN A 55 3.21 7.09 7.20
C GLN A 55 4.07 7.78 8.27
N ALA A 56 3.44 8.26 9.33
CA ALA A 56 4.06 9.04 10.42
C ALA A 56 4.63 8.17 11.56
N SER A 57 4.49 6.85 11.48
CA SER A 57 5.09 5.93 12.46
C SER A 57 5.54 4.63 11.79
N PRO A 58 6.49 3.90 12.40
CA PRO A 58 6.70 2.49 12.08
C PRO A 58 5.42 1.67 12.26
N VAL A 59 5.41 0.48 11.67
CA VAL A 59 4.37 -0.52 11.88
C VAL A 59 4.52 -1.11 13.28
N GLY A 60 3.46 -1.13 14.08
CA GLY A 60 3.53 -1.60 15.46
C GLY A 60 2.19 -2.03 16.06
N GLY A 61 2.23 -2.41 17.34
CA GLY A 61 1.07 -2.86 18.10
C GLY A 61 0.50 -4.21 17.68
N ARG A 62 -0.52 -4.66 18.42
CA ARG A 62 -1.18 -5.97 18.23
C ARG A 62 -1.75 -6.16 16.82
N PHE A 63 -2.30 -5.11 16.22
CA PHE A 63 -2.92 -5.16 14.89
C PHE A 63 -1.96 -4.76 13.76
N ARG A 64 -0.68 -4.51 14.07
CA ARG A 64 0.35 -4.13 13.08
C ARG A 64 -0.09 -2.93 12.22
N THR A 65 -0.77 -1.96 12.83
CA THR A 65 -1.20 -0.73 12.16
C THR A 65 -0.08 0.30 12.18
N ARG A 66 -0.29 1.42 11.47
CA ARG A 66 0.65 2.54 11.39
C ARG A 66 -0.11 3.86 11.46
N LYS A 67 0.49 4.90 12.04
CA LYS A 67 -0.10 6.24 12.04
C LYS A 67 -0.05 6.81 10.63
N LEU A 68 -1.20 7.14 10.08
CA LEU A 68 -1.34 7.75 8.75
C LEU A 68 -1.82 9.18 8.89
N VAL A 69 -1.15 10.09 8.21
CA VAL A 69 -1.50 11.50 8.13
C VAL A 69 -1.94 11.81 6.72
N TRP A 70 -3.11 12.42 6.57
CA TRP A 70 -3.57 12.88 5.26
C TRP A 70 -2.72 14.05 4.76
N VAL A 71 -2.35 14.02 3.48
CA VAL A 71 -1.50 15.04 2.85
C VAL A 71 -2.25 15.82 1.76
N LEU A 72 -2.90 15.12 0.83
CA LEU A 72 -3.57 15.73 -0.32
C LEU A 72 -4.68 14.82 -0.88
N GLY A 73 -5.62 15.43 -1.60
CA GLY A 73 -6.71 14.72 -2.28
C GLY A 73 -7.90 14.45 -1.36
N GLN A 74 -8.66 13.39 -1.65
CA GLN A 74 -9.82 13.00 -0.84
C GLN A 74 -9.37 12.56 0.56
N ARG A 75 -10.08 12.99 1.61
CA ARG A 75 -9.80 12.59 3.01
C ARG A 75 -10.41 11.23 3.29
N LYS A 76 -9.68 10.16 2.95
CA LYS A 76 -10.08 8.77 3.19
C LYS A 76 -8.89 7.86 3.48
N THR A 77 -9.16 6.72 4.10
CA THR A 77 -8.18 5.65 4.36
C THR A 77 -8.62 4.30 3.81
N SER A 78 -9.86 4.22 3.30
CA SER A 78 -10.44 3.03 2.67
C SER A 78 -10.30 3.07 1.14
N THR A 79 -10.04 1.91 0.55
CA THR A 79 -9.88 1.72 -0.90
C THR A 79 -10.11 0.26 -1.28
N VAL A 80 -10.28 0.00 -2.57
CA VAL A 80 -10.21 -1.35 -3.15
C VAL A 80 -8.86 -1.51 -3.84
N HIS A 81 -8.11 -2.55 -3.47
CA HIS A 81 -6.84 -2.91 -4.10
C HIS A 81 -7.00 -4.16 -4.96
N LYS A 82 -6.39 -4.17 -6.14
CA LYS A 82 -6.44 -5.31 -7.06
C LYS A 82 -5.09 -6.01 -7.13
N GLU A 83 -5.05 -7.31 -6.85
CA GLU A 83 -3.87 -8.16 -7.05
C GLU A 83 -4.29 -9.48 -7.71
N TYR A 84 -3.58 -9.90 -8.76
CA TYR A 84 -3.82 -11.18 -9.45
C TYR A 84 -5.28 -11.47 -9.83
N GLY A 85 -6.06 -10.43 -10.14
CA GLY A 85 -7.48 -10.57 -10.49
C GLY A 85 -8.43 -10.48 -9.29
N CYS A 86 -7.95 -10.64 -8.07
CA CYS A 86 -8.71 -10.52 -6.83
C CYS A 86 -8.83 -9.06 -6.40
N LEU A 87 -9.95 -8.72 -5.74
CA LEU A 87 -10.22 -7.39 -5.18
C LEU A 87 -10.25 -7.44 -3.65
N PHE A 88 -9.55 -6.52 -3.01
CA PHE A 88 -9.41 -6.44 -1.55
C PHE A 88 -9.92 -5.09 -1.06
N SER A 89 -10.96 -5.08 -0.23
CA SER A 89 -11.38 -3.88 0.49
C SER A 89 -10.47 -3.67 1.70
N VAL A 90 -9.79 -2.52 1.74
CA VAL A 90 -8.75 -2.24 2.75
C VAL A 90 -8.99 -0.88 3.36
N ASP A 91 -9.03 -0.81 4.70
CA ASP A 91 -8.92 0.44 5.45
C ASP A 91 -7.55 0.53 6.13
N LEU A 92 -6.66 1.34 5.55
CA LEU A 92 -5.27 1.46 5.97
C LEU A 92 -5.09 1.98 7.41
N SER A 93 -6.12 2.60 7.99
CA SER A 93 -6.09 3.05 9.39
C SER A 93 -6.35 1.92 10.39
N ARG A 94 -7.01 0.84 9.94
CA ARG A 94 -7.50 -0.26 10.81
C ARG A 94 -6.75 -1.57 10.60
N VAL A 95 -6.18 -1.78 9.43
CA VAL A 95 -5.51 -3.05 9.09
C VAL A 95 -4.10 -2.87 8.56
N TYR A 96 -3.25 -3.87 8.82
CA TYR A 96 -1.99 -4.01 8.11
C TYR A 96 -2.24 -4.43 6.66
N PHE A 97 -1.58 -3.75 5.73
CA PHE A 97 -1.59 -4.11 4.31
C PHE A 97 -0.26 -3.71 3.66
N SER A 98 0.28 -4.57 2.80
CA SER A 98 1.48 -4.26 2.03
C SER A 98 1.33 -4.81 0.61
N PRO A 99 1.36 -3.95 -0.43
CA PRO A 99 1.32 -4.40 -1.82
C PRO A 99 2.64 -5.07 -2.23
N ARG A 100 3.71 -4.90 -1.44
CA ARG A 100 5.04 -5.49 -1.73
C ARG A 100 5.08 -7.01 -1.62
N LEU A 101 4.11 -7.59 -0.92
CA LEU A 101 3.97 -9.04 -0.75
C LEU A 101 3.20 -9.72 -1.88
N LEU A 102 2.76 -8.95 -2.90
CA LEU A 102 2.15 -9.43 -4.15
C LEU A 102 2.80 -10.73 -4.64
N TYR A 103 4.11 -10.68 -4.95
CA TYR A 103 4.81 -11.82 -5.53
C TYR A 103 4.78 -13.05 -4.62
N GLU A 104 4.99 -12.84 -3.32
CA GLU A 104 5.04 -13.91 -2.34
C GLU A 104 3.67 -14.61 -2.18
N ARG A 105 2.59 -13.83 -2.22
CA ARG A 105 1.22 -14.39 -2.19
C ARG A 105 0.97 -15.33 -3.35
N MET A 106 1.34 -14.91 -4.56
CA MET A 106 1.19 -15.75 -5.75
C MET A 106 2.14 -16.95 -5.74
N ARG A 107 3.37 -16.76 -5.23
CA ARG A 107 4.33 -17.85 -5.11
C ARG A 107 3.78 -18.97 -4.23
N ILE A 108 3.21 -18.64 -3.06
CA ILE A 108 2.59 -19.62 -2.17
C ILE A 108 1.34 -20.23 -2.79
N ALA A 109 0.47 -19.43 -3.41
CA ALA A 109 -0.74 -19.95 -4.04
C ALA A 109 -0.46 -21.01 -5.11
N ARG A 110 0.63 -20.87 -5.87
CA ARG A 110 1.04 -21.85 -6.88
C ARG A 110 1.58 -23.16 -6.31
N LEU A 111 1.88 -23.23 -5.01
CA LEU A 111 2.35 -24.46 -4.36
C LEU A 111 1.19 -25.32 -3.85
N VAL A 112 0.05 -24.69 -3.54
CA VAL A 112 -1.13 -25.37 -3.00
C VAL A 112 -1.74 -26.29 -4.07
N GLN A 113 -2.04 -27.52 -3.69
CA GLN A 113 -2.66 -28.52 -4.57
C GLN A 113 -4.18 -28.61 -4.35
N PRO A 114 -4.95 -29.03 -5.39
CA PRO A 114 -6.38 -29.25 -5.24
C PRO A 114 -6.71 -30.22 -4.09
N GLY A 115 -7.65 -29.84 -3.23
CA GLY A 115 -8.09 -30.64 -2.09
C GLY A 115 -7.31 -30.43 -0.79
N GLU A 116 -6.26 -29.59 -0.78
CA GLU A 116 -5.56 -29.24 0.45
C GLU A 116 -6.40 -28.35 1.38
N VAL A 117 -6.23 -28.55 2.69
CA VAL A 117 -6.80 -27.68 3.72
C VAL A 117 -5.70 -26.75 4.23
N VAL A 118 -5.83 -25.45 3.94
CA VAL A 118 -4.83 -24.44 4.28
C VAL A 118 -5.29 -23.58 5.44
N VAL A 119 -4.45 -23.44 6.48
CA VAL A 119 -4.68 -22.54 7.60
C VAL A 119 -3.84 -21.27 7.45
N ASN A 120 -4.51 -20.12 7.38
CA ASN A 120 -3.86 -18.80 7.35
C ASN A 120 -4.01 -18.12 8.71
N MET A 121 -3.03 -18.32 9.61
CA MET A 121 -3.11 -17.88 11.00
C MET A 121 -3.24 -16.36 11.17
N PHE A 122 -2.73 -15.57 10.21
CA PHE A 122 -2.71 -14.11 10.26
C PHE A 122 -3.26 -13.49 8.97
N ALA A 123 -4.51 -13.82 8.65
CA ALA A 123 -5.08 -13.56 7.33
C ALA A 123 -5.23 -12.07 6.97
N GLY A 124 -5.37 -11.18 7.95
CA GLY A 124 -5.65 -9.76 7.69
C GLY A 124 -6.90 -9.62 6.83
N VAL A 125 -6.79 -8.94 5.68
CA VAL A 125 -7.89 -8.82 4.69
C VAL A 125 -8.04 -10.04 3.76
N GLY A 126 -7.37 -11.15 4.09
CA GLY A 126 -7.51 -12.41 3.37
C GLY A 126 -6.62 -12.54 2.13
N CYS A 127 -5.57 -11.73 1.96
CA CYS A 127 -4.80 -11.71 0.71
C CYS A 127 -4.23 -13.07 0.30
N PHE A 128 -3.68 -13.85 1.24
CA PHE A 128 -3.23 -15.21 0.92
C PHE A 128 -4.41 -16.13 0.65
N SER A 129 -5.42 -16.12 1.52
CA SER A 129 -6.57 -17.03 1.45
C SER A 129 -7.37 -16.88 0.16
N ILE A 130 -7.67 -15.64 -0.25
CA ILE A 130 -8.45 -15.35 -1.47
C ILE A 130 -7.64 -15.60 -2.74
N ILE A 131 -6.32 -15.46 -2.70
CA ILE A 131 -5.48 -15.75 -3.87
C ILE A 131 -5.25 -17.27 -4.03
N ILE A 132 -5.27 -18.03 -2.94
CA ILE A 132 -5.15 -19.49 -2.94
C ILE A 132 -6.45 -20.15 -3.42
N ALA A 133 -7.60 -19.64 -3.00
CA ALA A 133 -8.93 -20.20 -3.28
C ALA A 133 -9.44 -19.84 -4.69
#